data_AF-A0A8W8MDN9-F1
#
_entry.id   AF-A0A8W8MDN9-F1
#
_cell.length_a   1.000
_cell.length_b   1.000
_cell.length_c   1.000
_cell.angle_alpha   90.00
_cell.angle_beta   90.00
_cell.angle_gamma   90.00
#
_symmetry.space_group_name_H-M   'P 1'
#
loop_
_entity.id
_entity.type
_entity.pdbx_description
1 polymer ?
#
loop_
_entity_poly.entity_id
_entity_poly.type
_entity_poly.pdbx_seq_one_letter_code
_entity_poly.pdbx_strand_id
1 'polypeptide(L)'
;KIKGVPPKNKNPLKEEDIVKSLIDKSTTLDTMVITRILSERSTNALGDFEVTYTYDPAAVKIVEEFRQNLKDISLKMHQRNEKLVQKYEYLYPEEIPNSIST
;
A
#
# COMPACT_ATOMS: atom_id res chain seq x y z
N LYS A 1 18.84 -11.38 3.55
CA LYS A 1 19.53 -11.07 4.84
C LYS A 1 20.70 -10.14 4.54
N ILE A 2 20.81 -9.01 5.24
CA ILE A 2 21.99 -8.12 5.13
C ILE A 2 23.25 -8.93 5.45
N LYS A 3 24.30 -8.75 4.65
CA LYS A 3 25.57 -9.47 4.80
C LYS A 3 26.47 -8.72 5.77
N GLY A 4 27.24 -9.48 6.56
CA GLY A 4 28.17 -8.95 7.56
C GLY A 4 27.54 -8.70 8.93
N VAL A 5 28.28 -7.97 9.77
CA VAL A 5 27.87 -7.59 11.13
C VAL A 5 27.68 -6.09 11.22
N PRO A 6 26.75 -5.59 12.04
CA PRO A 6 26.63 -4.16 12.29
C PRO A 6 27.98 -3.55 12.72
N PRO A 7 28.32 -2.34 12.23
CA PRO A 7 29.54 -1.64 12.66
C PRO A 7 29.57 -1.49 14.18
N LYS A 8 30.70 -1.84 14.80
CA LYS A 8 30.86 -1.85 16.26
C LYS A 8 31.49 -0.57 16.82
N ASN A 9 31.94 0.32 15.95
CA ASN A 9 32.61 1.57 16.32
C ASN A 9 32.35 2.63 15.23
N LYS A 10 32.85 3.85 15.48
CA LYS A 10 32.69 5.01 14.60
C LYS A 10 33.82 5.15 13.58
N ASN A 11 34.65 4.12 13.38
CA ASN A 11 35.70 4.20 12.37
C ASN A 11 35.07 4.35 10.99
N PRO A 12 35.64 5.20 10.12
CA PRO A 12 35.08 5.44 8.81
C PRO A 12 35.10 4.16 7.96
N LEU A 13 33.94 3.81 7.42
CA LEU A 13 33.77 2.76 6.41
C LEU A 13 33.73 3.37 5.03
N LYS A 14 34.08 2.58 4.01
CA LYS A 14 34.03 2.99 2.61
C LYS A 14 32.69 2.58 1.99
N GLU A 15 32.35 3.19 0.86
CA GLU A 15 31.15 2.82 0.08
C GLU A 15 31.17 1.33 -0.31
N GLU A 16 32.34 0.77 -0.64
CA GLU A 16 32.51 -0.66 -0.92
C GLU A 16 32.03 -1.55 0.23
N ASP A 17 32.19 -1.12 1.48
CA ASP A 17 31.75 -1.88 2.65
C ASP A 17 30.23 -1.91 2.74
N ILE A 18 29.56 -0.82 2.35
CA ILE A 18 28.09 -0.75 2.23
C ILE A 18 27.62 -1.73 1.16
N VAL A 19 28.19 -1.66 -0.05
CA VAL A 19 27.80 -2.51 -1.18
C VAL A 19 28.02 -3.99 -0.85
N LYS A 20 29.11 -4.34 -0.17
CA LYS A 20 29.38 -5.72 0.30
C LYS A 20 28.36 -6.20 1.34
N SER A 21 27.77 -5.29 2.11
CA SER A 21 26.74 -5.60 3.11
C SER A 21 25.34 -5.73 2.51
N LEU A 22 25.08 -5.22 1.31
CA LEU A 22 23.79 -5.38 0.64
C LEU A 22 23.52 -6.85 0.28
N ILE A 23 22.23 -7.16 0.08
CA ILE A 23 21.80 -8.45 -0.47
C ILE A 23 22.32 -8.61 -1.91
N ASP A 24 22.58 -9.84 -2.35
CA ASP A 24 23.00 -10.08 -3.73
C ASP A 24 21.88 -9.80 -4.74
N LYS A 25 22.29 -9.71 -6.00
CA LYS A 25 21.40 -9.40 -7.13
C LYS A 25 20.25 -10.39 -7.28
N SER A 26 20.49 -11.70 -7.09
CA SER A 26 19.43 -12.71 -7.22
C SER A 26 18.36 -12.52 -6.16
N THR A 27 18.78 -12.44 -4.89
CA THR A 27 17.86 -12.21 -3.77
C THR A 27 17.10 -10.89 -3.90
N THR A 28 17.77 -9.85 -4.42
CA THR A 28 17.14 -8.54 -4.69
C THR A 28 16.04 -8.68 -5.72
N LEU A 29 16.30 -9.38 -6.83
CA LEU A 29 15.33 -9.60 -7.89
C LEU A 29 14.14 -10.40 -7.39
N ASP A 30 14.37 -11.49 -6.66
CA ASP A 30 13.31 -12.31 -6.08
C ASP A 30 12.42 -11.48 -5.13
N THR A 31 13.05 -10.66 -4.28
CA THR A 31 12.32 -9.75 -3.38
C THR A 31 11.48 -8.75 -4.15
N MET A 32 12.02 -8.15 -5.23
CA MET A 32 11.27 -7.21 -6.08
C MET A 32 10.05 -7.87 -6.73
N VAL A 33 10.20 -9.11 -7.23
CA VAL A 33 9.09 -9.86 -7.83
C VAL A 33 8.03 -10.17 -6.80
N ILE A 34 8.41 -10.69 -5.63
CA ILE A 34 7.47 -11.01 -4.55
C ILE A 34 6.75 -9.74 -4.08
N THR A 35 7.48 -8.66 -3.81
CA THR A 35 6.88 -7.39 -3.38
C THR A 35 5.94 -6.82 -4.43
N ARG A 36 6.26 -6.97 -5.73
CA ARG A 36 5.34 -6.57 -6.81
C ARG A 36 4.03 -7.36 -6.74
N ILE A 37 4.11 -8.68 -6.70
CA ILE A 37 2.93 -9.57 -6.65
C ILE A 37 2.08 -9.26 -5.41
N LEU A 38 2.70 -9.10 -4.24
CA LEU A 38 1.99 -8.80 -2.99
C LEU A 38 1.45 -7.37 -2.90
N SER A 39 1.91 -6.46 -3.77
CA SER A 39 1.39 -5.09 -3.83
C SER A 39 0.26 -4.95 -4.85
N GLU A 40 -0.04 -5.99 -5.63
CA GLU A 40 -1.17 -6.01 -6.54
C GLU A 40 -2.48 -6.08 -5.75
N ARG A 41 -3.53 -5.49 -6.31
CA ARG A 41 -4.87 -5.51 -5.72
C ARG A 41 -5.73 -6.48 -6.49
N SER A 42 -6.29 -7.44 -5.77
CA SER A 42 -7.05 -8.56 -6.34
C SER A 42 -8.56 -8.41 -6.24
N THR A 43 -9.08 -7.42 -5.51
CA THR A 43 -10.53 -7.18 -5.35
C THR A 43 -10.92 -5.74 -5.63
N ASN A 44 -12.21 -5.53 -5.87
CA ASN A 44 -12.79 -4.21 -6.05
C ASN A 44 -12.51 -3.27 -4.87
N ALA A 45 -12.54 -1.97 -5.16
CA ALA A 45 -12.33 -0.92 -4.18
C ALA A 45 -13.37 -0.91 -3.06
N LEU A 46 -13.01 -0.33 -1.91
CA LEU A 46 -13.84 -0.28 -0.72
C LEU A 46 -15.24 0.28 -1.02
N GLY A 47 -16.27 -0.51 -0.72
CA GLY A 47 -17.68 -0.16 -0.97
C GLY A 47 -18.22 -0.57 -2.34
N ASP A 48 -17.39 -1.10 -3.23
CA ASP A 48 -17.78 -1.72 -4.50
C ASP A 48 -17.94 -3.24 -4.37
N PHE A 49 -19.05 -3.65 -3.75
CA PHE A 49 -19.34 -5.05 -3.48
C PHE A 49 -19.68 -5.83 -4.75
N GLU A 50 -18.87 -6.86 -5.08
CA GLU A 50 -19.11 -7.78 -6.20
C GLU A 50 -20.48 -8.47 -6.09
N VAL A 51 -20.87 -8.83 -4.87
CA VAL A 51 -22.17 -9.42 -4.58
C VAL A 51 -22.88 -8.58 -3.53
N THR A 52 -24.04 -8.03 -3.89
CA THR A 52 -24.88 -7.25 -2.98
C THR A 52 -25.96 -8.14 -2.39
N TYR A 53 -25.85 -8.46 -1.09
CA TYR A 53 -26.88 -9.19 -0.33
C TYR A 53 -27.87 -8.27 0.39
N THR A 54 -27.70 -6.95 0.22
CA THR A 54 -28.51 -5.93 0.88
C THR A 54 -29.72 -5.59 0.02
N TYR A 55 -30.88 -6.12 0.39
CA TYR A 55 -32.16 -5.88 -0.33
C TYR A 55 -33.14 -5.02 0.45
N ASP A 56 -32.98 -4.93 1.78
CA ASP A 56 -33.82 -4.06 2.61
C ASP A 56 -33.56 -2.58 2.24
N PRO A 57 -34.60 -1.80 1.86
CA PRO A 57 -34.42 -0.42 1.42
C PRO A 57 -33.69 0.49 2.42
N ALA A 58 -33.90 0.27 3.72
CA ALA A 58 -33.19 1.04 4.74
C ALA A 58 -31.69 0.71 4.76
N ALA A 59 -31.33 -0.58 4.65
CA ALA A 59 -29.94 -1.00 4.56
C ALA A 59 -29.27 -0.56 3.24
N VAL A 60 -30.00 -0.53 2.11
CA VAL A 60 -29.48 -0.01 0.82
C VAL A 60 -29.08 1.46 0.97
N LYS A 61 -29.94 2.27 1.59
CA LYS A 61 -29.65 3.70 1.83
C LYS A 61 -28.38 3.90 2.65
N ILE A 62 -28.16 3.07 3.67
CA ILE A 62 -26.93 3.13 4.49
C ILE A 62 -25.68 2.84 3.64
N VAL A 63 -25.76 1.86 2.72
CA VAL A 63 -24.65 1.55 1.80
C VAL A 63 -24.37 2.71 0.85
N GLU A 64 -25.40 3.39 0.35
CA GLU A 64 -25.25 4.57 -0.49
C GLU A 64 -24.60 5.73 0.26
N GLU A 65 -25.03 6.00 1.49
CA GLU A 65 -24.42 7.00 2.38
C GLU A 65 -22.95 6.67 2.66
N PHE A 66 -22.63 5.39 2.91
CA PHE A 66 -21.25 4.93 3.07
C PHE A 66 -20.40 5.23 1.83
N ARG A 67 -20.88 4.90 0.63
CA ARG A 67 -20.18 5.20 -0.64
C ARG A 67 -19.97 6.69 -0.84
N GLN A 68 -20.95 7.52 -0.48
CA GLN A 68 -20.82 8.97 -0.59
C GLN A 68 -19.75 9.50 0.37
N ASN A 69 -19.73 9.02 1.62
CA ASN A 69 -18.71 9.39 2.60
C ASN A 69 -17.30 9.03 2.11
N LEU A 70 -17.12 7.87 1.47
CA LEU A 70 -15.84 7.47 0.88
C LEU A 70 -15.40 8.45 -0.23
N LYS A 71 -16.30 8.88 -1.11
CA LYS A 71 -15.99 9.89 -2.15
C LYS A 71 -15.56 11.21 -1.54
N ASP A 72 -16.26 11.68 -0.52
CA ASP A 72 -15.94 12.94 0.16
C ASP A 72 -14.59 12.88 0.88
N ILE A 73 -14.26 11.73 1.50
CA ILE A 73 -12.95 11.48 2.10
C ILE A 73 -11.86 11.47 1.03
N SER A 74 -12.06 10.74 -0.07
CA SER A 74 -11.12 10.67 -1.19
C SER A 74 -10.78 12.07 -1.71
N LEU A 75 -11.81 12.90 -1.96
CA LEU A 75 -11.62 14.28 -2.41
C LEU A 75 -10.75 15.10 -1.44
N LYS A 76 -11.02 15.03 -0.14
CA LYS A 76 -10.21 15.72 0.90
C LYS A 76 -8.77 15.21 0.92
N MET A 77 -8.55 13.91 0.71
CA MET A 77 -7.23 13.31 0.67
C MET A 77 -6.43 13.77 -0.55
N HIS A 78 -7.05 13.82 -1.74
CA HIS A 78 -6.42 14.35 -2.96
C HIS A 78 -5.99 15.81 -2.77
N GLN A 79 -6.89 16.67 -2.28
CA GLN A 79 -6.59 18.07 -1.96
C GLN A 79 -5.45 18.23 -0.93
N ARG A 80 -5.41 17.35 0.07
CA ARG A 80 -4.30 17.33 1.04
C ARG A 80 -2.99 16.94 0.37
N ASN A 81 -3.01 15.91 -0.48
CA ASN A 81 -1.83 15.36 -1.13
C ASN A 81 -1.22 16.29 -2.18
N GLU A 82 -1.98 17.20 -2.79
CA GLU A 82 -1.45 18.25 -3.67
C GLU A 82 -0.37 19.13 -3.02
N LYS A 83 -0.42 19.26 -1.69
CA LYS A 83 0.54 20.08 -0.91
C LYS A 83 1.79 19.31 -0.48
N LEU A 84 1.85 18.01 -0.75
CA LEU A 84 2.94 17.13 -0.30
C LEU A 84 3.93 16.90 -1.43
N VAL A 85 5.23 16.95 -1.11
CA VAL A 85 6.30 16.56 -2.05
C VAL A 85 6.18 15.08 -2.40
N GLN A 86 5.88 14.24 -1.39
CA GLN A 86 5.57 12.83 -1.57
C GLN A 86 4.12 12.58 -1.18
N LYS A 87 3.29 12.24 -2.16
CA LYS A 87 1.87 11.93 -1.94
C LYS A 87 1.72 10.63 -1.16
N TYR A 88 0.68 10.56 -0.33
CA TYR A 88 0.32 9.36 0.43
C TYR A 88 -0.99 8.79 -0.10
N GLU A 89 -0.89 7.85 -1.02
CA GLU A 89 -2.01 7.37 -1.85
C GLU A 89 -2.58 6.02 -1.36
N TYR A 90 -1.84 5.32 -0.49
CA TYR A 90 -2.16 3.97 -0.02
C TYR A 90 -3.51 3.81 0.70
N LEU A 91 -4.08 4.91 1.21
CA LEU A 91 -5.37 4.90 1.92
C LEU A 91 -6.48 5.65 1.17
N TYR A 92 -6.29 5.98 -0.11
CA TYR A 92 -7.41 6.44 -0.91
C TYR A 92 -8.48 5.34 -0.95
N PRO A 93 -9.76 5.65 -0.71
CA PRO A 93 -10.83 4.66 -0.72
C PRO A 93 -10.88 3.81 -2.00
N GLU A 94 -10.60 4.41 -3.16
CA GLU A 94 -10.49 3.72 -4.46
C GLU A 94 -9.28 2.77 -4.55
N GLU A 95 -8.30 2.93 -3.66
CA GLU A 95 -7.07 2.15 -3.59
C GLU A 95 -7.11 1.05 -2.51
N ILE A 96 -8.17 0.99 -1.69
CA ILE A 96 -8.33 -0.01 -0.62
C ILE A 96 -9.19 -1.18 -1.14
N PRO A 97 -8.69 -2.43 -1.13
CA PRO A 97 -9.49 -3.59 -1.52
C PRO A 97 -10.59 -3.89 -0.50
N ASN A 98 -11.75 -4.38 -0.95
CA ASN A 98 -12.86 -4.79 -0.09
C ASN A 98 -12.51 -5.97 0.83
N SER A 99 -11.56 -6.82 0.43
CA SER A 99 -11.14 -7.98 1.21
C SER A 99 -9.68 -8.34 0.97
N ILE A 100 -9.10 -9.05 1.94
CA ILE A 100 -7.76 -9.61 1.84
C ILE A 100 -7.85 -10.87 0.98
N SER A 101 -7.16 -10.86 -0.16
CA SER A 101 -7.20 -11.95 -1.15
C SER A 101 -5.82 -12.42 -1.61
N THR A 102 -4.74 -11.80 -1.12
CA THR A 102 -3.33 -12.10 -1.40
C THR A 102 -2.47 -11.83 -0.17
#